data_AF-A0A0U9H758-F1
#
_entry.id   AF-A0A0U9H758-F1
#
_cell.length_a   1.000
_cell.length_b   1.000
_cell.length_c   1.000
_cell.angle_alpha   90.00
_cell.angle_beta   90.00
_cell.angle_gamma   90.00
#
_symmetry.space_group_name_H-M   'P 1'
#
loop_
_entity.id
_entity.type
_entity.pdbx_description
1 polymer ?
#
loop_
_entity_poly.entity_id
_entity_poly.type
_entity_poly.pdbx_seq_one_letter_code
_entity_poly.pdbx_strand_id
1 'polypeptide(L)'
;MSTSQADRFIKVFKEYDAGKLPHVGNIAFRALYEIATLPPEQREQPHTTATGEQKTPDEMTVKELRELKRQLKQTEQERDAERKERERLERETDKPAKIKQSRS
;
A
#
# COMPACT_ATOMS: atom_id res chain seq x y z
N MET A 1 -23.29 19.34 0.78
CA MET A 1 -22.18 18.42 0.46
C MET A 1 -20.88 19.20 0.61
N SER A 2 -19.89 18.72 1.37
CA SER A 2 -18.61 19.42 1.50
C SER A 2 -17.66 19.04 0.37
N THR A 3 -16.71 19.92 0.04
CA THR A 3 -15.65 19.67 -0.96
C THR A 3 -14.90 18.37 -0.67
N SER A 4 -14.55 18.13 0.61
CA SER A 4 -13.89 16.89 1.05
C SER A 4 -14.71 15.62 0.78
N GLN A 5 -16.05 15.69 0.83
CA GLN A 5 -16.86 14.53 0.46
C GLN A 5 -16.83 14.31 -1.06
N ALA A 6 -16.97 15.39 -1.85
CA ALA A 6 -16.91 15.33 -3.31
C ALA A 6 -15.58 14.74 -3.82
N ASP A 7 -14.46 15.13 -3.23
CA ASP A 7 -13.14 14.59 -3.60
C ASP A 7 -13.05 13.07 -3.41
N ARG A 8 -13.67 12.54 -2.35
CA ARG A 8 -13.71 11.09 -2.12
C ARG A 8 -14.55 10.39 -3.18
N PHE A 9 -15.69 10.99 -3.56
CA PHE A 9 -16.57 10.41 -4.59
C PHE A 9 -15.86 10.39 -5.95
N ILE A 10 -15.19 11.49 -6.31
CA ILE A 10 -14.38 11.58 -7.53
C ILE A 10 -13.27 10.53 -7.52
N LYS A 11 -12.60 10.32 -6.38
CA LYS A 11 -11.55 9.31 -6.29
C LYS A 11 -12.09 7.90 -6.50
N VAL A 12 -13.18 7.54 -5.85
CA VAL A 12 -13.83 6.24 -6.07
C VAL A 12 -14.21 6.08 -7.53
N PHE A 13 -14.86 7.08 -8.13
CA PHE A 13 -15.25 7.04 -9.54
C PHE A 13 -14.05 6.80 -10.48
N LYS A 14 -12.97 7.58 -10.34
CA LYS A 14 -11.76 7.45 -11.17
C LYS A 14 -11.11 6.07 -11.07
N GLU A 15 -11.10 5.48 -9.88
CA GLU A 15 -10.47 4.18 -9.64
C GLU A 15 -11.32 3.01 -10.14
N TYR A 16 -12.62 3.23 -10.38
CA TYR A 16 -13.58 2.22 -10.86
C TYR A 16 -14.21 2.57 -12.22
N ASP A 17 -13.53 3.37 -13.03
CA ASP A 17 -14.04 4.03 -14.26
C ASP A 17 -14.31 3.08 -15.45
N ALA A 18 -14.66 1.81 -15.19
CA ALA A 18 -14.95 0.79 -16.20
C ALA A 18 -15.98 -0.27 -15.73
N GLY A 19 -16.89 0.08 -14.82
CA GLY A 19 -18.12 -0.69 -14.61
C GLY A 19 -18.01 -1.99 -13.78
N LYS A 20 -16.87 -2.25 -13.13
CA LYS A 20 -16.74 -3.32 -12.13
C LYS A 20 -16.44 -2.74 -10.77
N LEU A 21 -17.46 -2.16 -10.16
CA LEU A 21 -17.44 -2.01 -8.71
C LEU A 21 -17.47 -3.44 -8.11
N PRO A 22 -16.66 -3.76 -7.09
CA PRO A 22 -16.60 -5.09 -6.49
C PRO A 22 -17.97 -5.46 -5.91
N HIS A 23 -18.56 -6.59 -6.31
CA HIS A 23 -19.91 -7.12 -5.95
C HIS A 23 -20.75 -6.23 -4.99
N VAL A 24 -21.12 -5.04 -5.46
CA VAL A 24 -21.64 -3.93 -4.64
C VAL A 24 -23.16 -3.92 -4.67
N GLY A 25 -23.75 -4.93 -4.05
CA GLY A 25 -25.09 -4.70 -3.53
C GLY A 25 -25.06 -3.63 -2.43
N ASN A 26 -24.08 -3.74 -1.51
CA ASN A 26 -24.18 -3.11 -0.18
C ASN A 26 -22.84 -2.69 0.45
N ILE A 27 -21.79 -2.37 -0.31
CA ILE A 27 -20.54 -1.86 0.31
C ILE A 27 -20.73 -0.38 0.65
N ALA A 28 -20.55 -0.04 1.93
CA ALA A 28 -20.63 1.35 2.39
C ALA A 28 -19.58 2.22 1.68
N PHE A 29 -19.96 3.42 1.25
CA PHE A 29 -19.08 4.36 0.53
C PHE A 29 -17.72 4.58 1.20
N ARG A 30 -17.68 4.58 2.54
CA ARG A 30 -16.42 4.69 3.28
C ARG A 30 -15.48 3.53 2.97
N ALA A 31 -15.96 2.29 2.92
CA ALA A 31 -15.15 1.14 2.54
C ALA A 31 -14.68 1.25 1.08
N LEU A 32 -15.54 1.69 0.16
CA LEU A 32 -15.13 1.94 -1.24
C LEU A 32 -13.99 2.95 -1.35
N TYR A 33 -14.07 4.06 -0.61
CA TYR A 33 -12.97 5.03 -0.54
C TYR A 33 -11.70 4.40 0.03
N GLU A 34 -11.82 3.60 1.10
CA GLU A 34 -10.66 2.94 1.67
C GLU A 34 -10.03 1.97 0.64
N ILE A 35 -10.81 1.13 -0.04
CA ILE A 35 -10.33 0.20 -1.07
C ILE A 35 -9.68 0.96 -2.25
N ALA A 36 -10.31 2.03 -2.73
CA ALA A 36 -9.80 2.88 -3.83
C ALA A 36 -8.46 3.58 -3.52
N THR A 37 -8.02 3.56 -2.26
CA THR A 37 -6.72 4.13 -1.88
C THR A 37 -5.68 3.06 -1.55
N LEU A 38 -6.02 1.77 -1.66
CA LEU A 38 -5.05 0.69 -1.63
C LEU A 38 -4.30 0.60 -2.97
N PRO A 39 -3.06 0.08 -2.98
CA PRO A 39 -2.37 -0.29 -4.22
C PRO A 39 -3.23 -1.27 -5.05
N PRO A 40 -3.28 -1.15 -6.39
CA PRO A 40 -4.14 -1.99 -7.23
C PRO A 40 -3.98 -3.49 -7.00
N GLU A 41 -2.73 -3.96 -6.87
CA GLU A 41 -2.40 -5.37 -6.60
C GLU A 41 -3.03 -5.89 -5.31
N GLN A 42 -3.18 -5.02 -4.31
CA GLN A 42 -3.69 -5.38 -2.99
C GLN A 42 -5.21 -5.38 -2.92
N ARG A 43 -5.91 -4.84 -3.94
CA ARG A 43 -7.39 -4.71 -3.96
C ARG A 43 -8.13 -6.02 -4.22
N GLU A 44 -7.48 -6.95 -4.93
CA GLU A 44 -8.07 -8.24 -5.33
C GLU A 44 -7.47 -9.43 -4.55
N GLN A 45 -6.38 -9.20 -3.81
CA GLN A 45 -5.71 -10.26 -3.05
C GLN A 45 -6.40 -10.50 -1.71
N PRO A 46 -6.54 -11.76 -1.26
CA PRO A 46 -7.00 -12.06 0.09
C PRO A 46 -5.92 -11.68 1.12
N HIS A 47 -6.38 -11.16 2.26
CA HIS A 47 -5.55 -10.76 3.38
C HIS A 47 -6.05 -11.39 4.67
N THR A 48 -5.11 -11.73 5.55
CA THR A 48 -5.42 -12.17 6.90
C THR A 48 -5.83 -10.98 7.75
N THR A 49 -7.07 -11.00 8.24
CA THR A 49 -7.58 -10.01 9.20
C THR A 49 -7.03 -10.21 10.60
N ALA A 50 -7.27 -9.25 11.49
CA ALA A 50 -6.89 -9.35 12.90
C ALA A 50 -7.58 -10.52 13.65
N THR A 51 -8.70 -11.04 13.12
CA THR A 51 -9.38 -12.22 13.65
C THR A 51 -8.84 -13.54 13.06
N GLY A 52 -7.88 -13.47 12.14
CA GLY A 52 -7.30 -14.64 11.46
C GLY A 52 -8.08 -15.12 10.24
N GLU A 53 -9.20 -14.47 9.89
CA GLU A 53 -9.98 -14.80 8.70
C GLU A 53 -9.30 -14.27 7.43
N GLN A 54 -9.30 -15.07 6.36
CA GLN A 54 -8.89 -14.63 5.03
C GLN A 54 -10.05 -13.90 4.35
N LYS A 55 -9.86 -12.62 4.04
CA LYS A 55 -10.87 -11.79 3.37
C LYS A 55 -10.25 -10.98 2.25
N THR A 56 -10.98 -10.79 1.17
CA THR A 56 -10.62 -9.77 0.18
C THR A 56 -11.04 -8.38 0.66
N PRO A 57 -10.39 -7.29 0.21
CA PRO A 57 -10.70 -5.93 0.66
C PRO A 57 -12.16 -5.50 0.53
N ASP A 58 -12.91 -6.05 -0.41
CA ASP A 58 -14.35 -5.81 -0.59
C ASP A 58 -15.23 -6.50 0.45
N GLU A 59 -14.73 -7.57 1.10
CA GLU A 59 -15.37 -8.25 2.22
C GLU A 59 -14.99 -7.66 3.59
N MET A 60 -13.95 -6.82 3.62
CA MET A 60 -13.44 -6.22 4.84
C MET A 60 -14.29 -5.03 5.33
N THR A 61 -14.34 -4.90 6.65
CA THR A 61 -14.85 -3.69 7.30
C THR A 61 -13.88 -2.52 7.12
N VAL A 62 -14.39 -1.29 7.28
CA VAL A 62 -13.57 -0.07 7.26
C VAL A 62 -12.40 -0.11 8.26
N LYS A 63 -12.60 -0.77 9.42
CA LYS A 63 -11.56 -0.90 10.44
C LYS A 63 -10.43 -1.82 9.96
N GLU A 64 -10.77 -2.97 9.40
CA GLU A 64 -9.81 -3.92 8.83
C GLU A 64 -9.04 -3.28 7.67
N LEU A 65 -9.73 -2.57 6.76
CA LEU A 65 -9.08 -1.86 5.64
C LEU A 65 -8.07 -0.80 6.09
N ARG A 66 -8.36 -0.08 7.17
CA ARG A 66 -7.42 0.91 7.74
C ARG A 66 -6.21 0.24 8.38
N GLU A 67 -6.41 -0.90 9.01
CA GLU A 67 -5.32 -1.66 9.62
C GLU A 67 -4.41 -2.26 8.55
N LEU A 68 -4.99 -2.88 7.52
CA LEU A 68 -4.27 -3.37 6.35
C LEU A 68 -3.37 -2.28 5.74
N LYS A 69 -3.90 -1.06 5.56
CA LYS A 69 -3.09 0.06 5.07
C LYS A 69 -1.93 0.44 5.96
N ARG A 70 -2.13 0.42 7.28
CA ARG A 70 -1.07 0.75 8.24
C ARG A 70 0.03 -0.29 8.15
N GLN A 71 -0.34 -1.56 8.08
CA GLN A 71 0.60 -2.66 7.92
C GLN A 71 1.38 -2.53 6.61
N LEU A 72 0.69 -2.35 5.48
CA LEU A 72 1.35 -2.17 4.18
C LEU A 72 2.33 -0.98 4.18
N LYS A 73 1.92 0.15 4.75
CA LYS A 73 2.78 1.33 4.86
C LYS A 73 3.99 1.08 5.75
N GLN A 74 3.82 0.38 6.86
CA GLN A 74 4.93 0.06 7.76
C GLN A 74 5.92 -0.88 7.07
N THR A 75 5.45 -1.93 6.40
CA THR A 75 6.30 -2.85 5.65
C THR A 75 7.05 -2.15 4.52
N GLU A 76 6.41 -1.22 3.81
CA GLU A 76 7.07 -0.42 2.78
C GLU A 76 8.19 0.46 3.37
N GLN A 77 7.92 1.12 4.50
CA GLN A 77 8.92 1.94 5.20
C GLN A 77 10.11 1.12 5.71
N GLU A 78 9.86 -0.07 6.25
CA GLU A 78 10.90 -0.99 6.71
C GLU A 78 11.77 -1.46 5.53
N ARG A 79 11.14 -1.85 4.41
CA ARG A 79 11.86 -2.25 3.19
C ARG A 79 12.71 -1.10 2.61
N ASP A 80 12.18 0.12 2.61
CA ASP A 80 12.90 1.30 2.15
C ASP A 80 14.09 1.65 3.06
N ALA A 81 13.92 1.50 4.38
CA ALA A 81 14.99 1.69 5.34
C ALA A 81 16.11 0.67 5.13
N GLU A 82 15.76 -0.61 5.00
CA GLU A 82 16.71 -1.69 4.74
C GLU A 82 17.46 -1.47 3.41
N ARG A 83 16.75 -1.06 2.36
CA ARG A 83 17.36 -0.76 1.06
C ARG A 83 18.41 0.35 1.16
N LYS A 84 18.09 1.42 1.89
CA LYS A 84 19.00 2.55 2.12
C LYS A 84 20.21 2.14 2.96
N GLU A 85 20.01 1.26 3.95
CA GLU A 85 21.11 0.72 4.76
C GLU A 85 22.05 -0.15 3.93
N ARG A 86 21.51 -1.06 3.12
CA ARG A 86 22.29 -1.87 2.18
C ARG A 86 23.11 -1.01 1.21
N GLU A 87 22.49 0.02 0.62
CA GLU A 87 23.18 0.95 -0.29
C GLU A 87 24.31 1.73 0.42
N ARG A 88 24.12 2.11 1.69
CA ARG A 88 25.16 2.76 2.49
C ARG A 88 26.33 1.81 2.74
N LEU A 89 26.06 0.58 3.15
CA LEU A 89 27.08 -0.44 3.40
C LEU A 89 27.86 -0.77 2.13
N GLU A 90 27.19 -0.96 1.00
CA GLU A 90 27.85 -1.21 -0.30
C GLU A 90 28.83 -0.08 -0.66
N ARG A 91 28.39 1.18 -0.52
CA ARG A 91 29.26 2.36 -0.75
C ARG A 91 30.46 2.43 0.19
N GLU A 92 30.31 1.94 1.42
CA GLU A 92 31.42 1.88 2.38
C GLU A 92 32.39 0.75 2.05
N THR A 93 31.89 -0.40 1.58
CA THR A 93 32.73 -1.54 1.14
C THR A 93 33.46 -1.31 -0.19
N ASP A 94 32.93 -0.45 -1.07
CA ASP A 94 33.60 -0.10 -2.34
C ASP A 94 34.72 0.95 -2.18
N LYS A 95 34.68 1.75 -1.11
CA LYS A 95 35.72 2.75 -0.81
C LYS A 95 37.13 2.18 -0.56
N PRO A 96 37.36 1.07 0.18
CA PRO A 96 38.70 0.54 0.41
C PRO A 96 39.36 -0.08 -0.84
N ALA A 97 38.63 -0.40 -1.91
CA ALA A 97 39.20 -1.00 -3.12
C ALA A 97 39.95 0.01 -4.01
N LYS A 98 39.52 1.28 -4.04
CA LYS A 98 40.13 2.32 -4.91
C LYS A 98 41.44 2.90 -4.38
N ILE A 99 41.78 2.70 -3.10
CA ILE A 99 42.99 3.30 -2.50
C ILE A 99 44.26 2.48 -2.80
N LYS A 100 44.13 1.21 -3.21
CA LYS A 100 45.29 0.33 -3.49
C LYS A 100 45.79 0.35 -4.94
N GLN A 101 45.05 0.97 -5.89
CA GLN A 101 45.45 1.03 -7.30
C GLN A 101 46.16 2.33 -7.72
N SER A 102 46.34 3.30 -6.81
CA SER A 102 46.98 4.60 -7.12
C SER A 102 48.42 4.71 -6.60
N ARG A 103 49.04 3.61 -6.17
CA ARG A 103 50.45 3.55 -5.74
C ARG A 103 51.15 2.37 -6.43
N SER A 104 51.39 2.50 -7.73
CA SER A 104 52.40 1.73 -8.47
C SER A 104 52.97 2.60 -9.58
#